data_AF-A0A8C2EY01-F1
#
_entry.id   AF-A0A8C2EY01-F1
#
_cell.length_a   1.000
_cell.length_b   1.000
_cell.length_c   1.000
_cell.angle_alpha   90.00
_cell.angle_beta   90.00
_cell.angle_gamma   90.00
#
_symmetry.space_group_name_H-M   'P 1'
#
loop_
_entity.id
_entity.type
_entity.pdbx_description
1 polymer ?
#
loop_
_entity_poly.entity_id
_entity_poly.type
_entity_poly.pdbx_seq_one_letter_code
_entity_poly.pdbx_strand_id
1 'polypeptide(L)'
;VEQVVSTAQFGDLIEFSYPIGYAHWGVYDGDGYVIHFGTIFPVCGDLLLGETKIRRQLLSEINVPKGARVSVSNNKHELEPSPVHEIRIRRDALLGKEFTYKLLTQNCEHFATFVRSGKAICNQVIYLLKLNFLCRKKAILILLNSNQLQRERN
;
A
#
# COMPACT_ATOMS: atom_id res chain seq x y z
N VAL A 1 -13.39 -9.44 7.58
CA VAL A 1 -13.44 -7.95 7.59
C VAL A 1 -13.84 -7.45 8.97
N GLU A 2 -15.00 -7.86 9.52
CA GLU A 2 -15.47 -7.41 10.85
C GLU A 2 -14.45 -7.59 11.97
N GLN A 3 -13.79 -8.75 12.04
CA GLN A 3 -12.73 -9.01 13.02
C GLN A 3 -11.55 -8.02 12.90
N VAL A 4 -11.17 -7.64 11.68
CA VAL A 4 -10.10 -6.65 11.45
C VAL A 4 -10.56 -5.27 11.91
N VAL A 5 -11.80 -4.88 11.59
CA VAL A 5 -12.37 -3.59 12.03
C VAL A 5 -12.40 -3.47 13.56
N SER A 6 -12.69 -4.58 14.26
CA SER A 6 -12.78 -4.57 15.73
C SER A 6 -11.43 -4.56 16.45
N THR A 7 -10.34 -4.99 15.80
CA THR A 7 -9.03 -5.14 16.46
C THR A 7 -7.94 -4.22 15.91
N ALA A 8 -8.09 -3.70 14.70
CA ALA A 8 -7.07 -2.88 14.06
C ALA A 8 -6.96 -1.50 14.72
N GLN A 9 -5.72 -1.03 14.84
CA GLN A 9 -5.38 0.30 15.34
C GLN A 9 -4.88 1.17 14.19
N PHE A 10 -5.03 2.49 14.33
CA PHE A 10 -4.53 3.43 13.33
C PHE A 10 -3.05 3.17 13.05
N GLY A 11 -2.68 3.06 11.77
CA GLY A 11 -1.32 2.76 11.33
C GLY A 11 -1.01 1.28 11.16
N ASP A 12 -1.94 0.37 11.48
CA ASP A 12 -1.80 -1.06 11.25
C ASP A 12 -1.74 -1.40 9.76
N LEU A 13 -0.85 -2.32 9.41
CA LEU A 13 -0.78 -2.88 8.07
C LEU A 13 -1.94 -3.83 7.86
N ILE A 14 -2.77 -3.53 6.87
CA ILE A 14 -3.84 -4.41 6.44
C ILE A 14 -3.39 -5.16 5.20
N GLU A 15 -3.36 -6.47 5.31
CA GLU A 15 -3.02 -7.39 4.24
C GLU A 15 -4.29 -8.03 3.67
N PHE A 16 -4.42 -7.97 2.35
CA PHE A 16 -5.42 -8.71 1.60
C PHE A 16 -4.72 -9.86 0.87
N SER A 17 -4.59 -11.01 1.53
CA SER A 17 -3.92 -12.19 0.98
C SER A 17 -4.81 -12.88 -0.05
N TYR A 18 -4.37 -12.97 -1.30
CA TYR A 18 -5.10 -13.63 -2.38
C TYR A 18 -4.64 -15.09 -2.55
N PRO A 19 -5.54 -16.01 -2.96
CA PRO A 19 -5.23 -17.43 -3.10
C PRO A 19 -4.07 -17.77 -4.05
N ILE A 20 -3.72 -16.84 -4.94
CA ILE A 20 -2.67 -16.99 -5.97
C ILE A 20 -1.26 -16.65 -5.46
N GLY A 21 -1.06 -16.51 -4.15
CA GLY A 21 0.26 -16.21 -3.57
C GLY A 21 0.69 -14.74 -3.67
N TYR A 22 -0.25 -13.83 -3.89
CA TYR A 22 -0.06 -12.39 -3.94
C TYR A 22 -0.89 -11.72 -2.84
N ALA A 23 -0.43 -10.59 -2.28
CA ALA A 23 -1.18 -9.80 -1.33
C ALA A 23 -1.23 -8.31 -1.72
N HIS A 24 -2.43 -7.73 -1.65
CA HIS A 24 -2.60 -6.28 -1.67
C HIS A 24 -2.43 -5.72 -0.26
N TRP A 25 -2.00 -4.47 -0.16
CA TRP A 25 -1.64 -3.85 1.11
C TRP A 25 -2.24 -2.45 1.26
N GLY A 26 -2.59 -2.12 2.50
CA GLY A 26 -3.02 -0.79 2.92
C GLY A 26 -2.67 -0.54 4.38
N VAL A 27 -3.01 0.66 4.86
CA VAL A 27 -2.85 1.06 6.26
C VAL A 27 -4.20 1.40 6.85
N TYR A 28 -4.51 0.87 8.02
CA TYR A 28 -5.75 1.18 8.73
C TYR A 28 -5.77 2.65 9.18
N ASP A 29 -6.82 3.36 8.79
CA ASP A 29 -6.99 4.81 9.04
C ASP A 29 -8.05 5.10 10.11
N GLY A 30 -8.50 4.07 10.84
CA GLY A 30 -9.56 4.18 11.86
C GLY A 30 -10.97 4.03 11.29
N ASP A 31 -11.94 3.73 12.16
CA ASP A 31 -13.38 3.67 11.85
C ASP A 31 -13.75 2.74 10.68
N GLY A 32 -13.02 1.63 10.52
CA GLY A 32 -13.21 0.69 9.42
C GLY A 32 -12.62 1.15 8.09
N TYR A 33 -11.93 2.28 8.03
CA TYR A 33 -11.29 2.78 6.81
C TYR A 33 -9.86 2.30 6.66
N VAL A 34 -9.45 2.11 5.41
CA VAL A 34 -8.08 1.82 5.01
C VAL A 34 -7.65 2.82 3.95
N ILE A 35 -6.42 3.31 4.07
CA ILE A 35 -5.74 4.00 2.99
C ILE A 35 -4.92 2.97 2.18
N HIS A 36 -5.14 2.92 0.88
CA HIS A 36 -4.44 1.98 0.00
C HIS A 36 -4.33 2.53 -1.41
N PHE A 37 -3.54 1.87 -2.26
CA PHE A 37 -3.67 2.05 -3.70
C PHE A 37 -5.01 1.50 -4.17
N GLY A 38 -5.92 2.40 -4.55
CA GLY A 38 -7.17 2.06 -5.20
C GLY A 38 -6.92 1.83 -6.69
N THR A 39 -7.17 0.61 -7.15
CA THR A 39 -7.21 0.30 -8.58
C THR A 39 -8.53 0.75 -9.19
N ILE A 40 -8.49 1.16 -10.45
CA ILE A 40 -9.67 1.16 -11.31
C ILE A 40 -9.62 -0.20 -12.03
N PHE A 41 -10.31 -1.22 -11.51
CA PHE A 41 -10.46 -2.48 -12.23
C PHE A 41 -11.46 -2.30 -13.37
N PRO A 42 -11.14 -2.79 -14.58
CA PRO A 42 -12.04 -3.67 -15.29
C PRO A 42 -11.57 -5.10 -15.10
N VAL A 43 -12.55 -5.99 -15.10
CA VAL A 43 -12.45 -7.43 -14.93
C VAL A 43 -11.51 -8.05 -15.98
N CYS A 44 -10.75 -9.06 -15.57
CA CYS A 44 -10.07 -10.06 -16.42
C CYS A 44 -8.67 -9.73 -16.98
N GLY A 45 -7.75 -10.68 -16.77
CA GLY A 45 -6.80 -11.14 -17.80
C GLY A 45 -5.54 -10.33 -18.07
N ASP A 46 -5.58 -9.01 -18.02
CA ASP A 46 -4.42 -8.19 -18.38
C ASP A 46 -3.81 -7.50 -17.17
N LEU A 47 -2.48 -7.58 -17.12
CA LEU A 47 -1.62 -6.87 -16.19
C LEU A 47 -2.09 -5.41 -16.10
N LEU A 48 -2.72 -5.08 -14.98
CA LEU A 48 -3.50 -3.86 -14.74
C LEU A 48 -2.73 -2.59 -15.14
N LEU A 49 -3.03 -2.11 -16.35
CA LEU A 49 -2.54 -0.88 -16.96
C LEU A 49 -3.54 0.24 -16.65
N GLY A 50 -3.49 0.79 -15.44
CA GLY A 50 -4.39 1.88 -15.04
C GLY A 50 -3.69 2.91 -14.15
N GLU A 51 -4.16 4.15 -14.21
CA GLU A 51 -3.80 5.17 -13.22
C GLU A 51 -4.24 4.71 -11.83
N THR A 52 -3.32 4.79 -10.89
CA THR A 52 -3.53 4.31 -9.53
C THR A 52 -3.63 5.49 -8.61
N LYS A 53 -4.68 5.56 -7.80
CA LYS A 53 -4.90 6.66 -6.87
C LYS A 53 -4.85 6.13 -5.46
N ILE A 54 -4.14 6.82 -4.57
CA ILE A 54 -4.20 6.50 -3.15
C ILE A 54 -5.56 6.96 -2.62
N ARG A 55 -6.36 6.01 -2.13
CA ARG A 55 -7.74 6.24 -1.68
C ARG A 55 -7.89 5.83 -0.23
N ARG A 56 -8.76 6.55 0.48
CA ARG A 56 -9.31 6.14 1.76
C ARG A 56 -10.67 5.50 1.48
N GLN A 57 -10.84 4.23 1.82
CA GLN A 57 -12.04 3.45 1.50
C GLN A 57 -12.44 2.60 2.70
N LEU A 58 -13.75 2.35 2.87
CA LEU A 58 -14.23 1.41 3.88
C LEU A 58 -13.74 0.00 3.55
N LEU A 59 -13.24 -0.72 4.56
CA LEU A 59 -12.71 -2.07 4.40
C LEU A 59 -13.74 -3.05 3.83
N SER A 60 -15.03 -2.83 4.12
CA SER A 60 -16.17 -3.59 3.59
C SER A 60 -16.48 -3.32 2.12
N GLU A 61 -16.04 -2.18 1.58
CA GLU A 61 -16.32 -1.76 0.20
C GLU A 61 -15.16 -2.08 -0.75
N ILE A 62 -14.00 -2.48 -0.21
CA ILE A 62 -12.84 -2.86 -1.02
C ILE A 62 -13.16 -4.18 -1.74
N ASN A 63 -13.26 -4.11 -3.06
CA ASN A 63 -13.51 -5.29 -3.88
C ASN A 63 -12.27 -6.19 -3.90
N VAL A 64 -12.39 -7.40 -3.33
CA VAL A 64 -11.32 -8.40 -3.28
C VAL A 64 -11.73 -9.67 -4.03
N PRO A 65 -10.78 -10.40 -4.65
CA PRO A 65 -11.08 -11.68 -5.30
C PRO A 65 -11.73 -12.67 -4.35
N LYS A 66 -12.58 -13.56 -4.87
CA LYS A 66 -13.18 -14.65 -4.09
C LYS A 66 -12.09 -15.50 -3.44
N GLY A 67 -12.23 -15.78 -2.15
CA GLY A 67 -11.25 -16.53 -1.36
C GLY A 67 -10.09 -15.70 -0.80
N ALA A 68 -10.07 -14.38 -1.04
CA ALA A 68 -9.14 -13.48 -0.37
C ALA A 68 -9.37 -13.47 1.15
N ARG A 69 -8.28 -13.37 1.91
CA ARG A 69 -8.31 -13.21 3.38
C ARG A 69 -7.80 -11.82 3.74
N VAL A 70 -8.41 -11.22 4.75
CA VAL A 70 -8.04 -9.88 5.24
C VAL A 70 -7.55 -10.00 6.68
N SER A 71 -6.35 -9.50 6.96
CA SER A 71 -5.72 -9.57 8.29
C SER A 71 -4.87 -8.35 8.62
N VAL A 72 -4.63 -8.12 9.92
CA VAL A 72 -3.59 -7.20 10.39
C VAL A 72 -2.25 -7.93 10.35
N SER A 73 -1.26 -7.36 9.64
CA SER A 73 0.01 -8.03 9.32
C SER A 73 1.23 -7.14 9.60
N ASN A 74 1.37 -6.64 10.83
CA ASN A 74 2.46 -5.73 11.22
C ASN A 74 3.86 -6.37 11.25
N ASN A 75 3.94 -7.68 11.49
CA ASN A 75 5.22 -8.36 11.74
C ASN A 75 5.89 -8.93 10.48
N LYS A 76 5.29 -8.77 9.30
CA LYS A 76 5.79 -9.39 8.06
C LYS A 76 7.05 -8.75 7.47
N HIS A 77 7.43 -7.56 7.93
CA HIS A 77 8.55 -6.79 7.37
C HIS A 77 9.64 -6.46 8.39
N GLU A 78 9.51 -6.90 9.64
CA GLU A 78 10.47 -6.58 10.72
C GLU A 78 10.69 -5.05 10.87
N LEU A 79 9.59 -4.29 10.71
CA LEU A 79 9.59 -2.82 10.78
C LEU A 79 8.80 -2.33 11.97
N GLU A 80 9.48 -1.58 12.84
CA GLU A 80 8.82 -0.82 13.89
C GLU A 80 7.94 0.30 13.29
N PRO A 81 6.74 0.55 13.85
CA PRO A 81 5.94 1.68 13.46
C PRO A 81 6.63 3.00 13.85
N SER A 82 6.47 4.02 13.02
CA SER A 82 6.80 5.39 13.43
C SER A 82 5.80 5.89 14.47
N PRO A 83 6.12 6.99 15.18
CA PRO A 83 5.13 7.71 15.98
C PRO A 83 3.87 8.04 15.18
N VAL A 84 2.71 7.96 15.84
CA VAL A 84 1.38 8.18 15.21
C VAL A 84 1.31 9.49 14.42
N HIS A 85 1.92 10.57 14.93
CA HIS A 85 1.91 11.86 14.25
C HIS A 85 2.65 11.81 12.89
N GLU A 86 3.77 11.08 12.80
CA GLU A 86 4.49 10.91 11.54
C GLU A 86 3.73 10.03 10.54
N ILE A 87 3.01 9.01 11.04
CA ILE A 87 2.13 8.18 10.20
C ILE A 87 1.03 9.05 9.59
N ARG A 88 0.39 9.93 10.40
CA ARG A 88 -0.61 10.89 9.92
C ARG A 88 -0.04 11.82 8.86
N ILE A 89 1.13 12.42 9.11
CA ILE A 89 1.78 13.33 8.14
C ILE A 89 1.99 12.64 6.78
N ARG A 90 2.53 11.41 6.77
CA ARG A 90 2.76 10.66 5.52
C ARG A 90 1.46 10.24 4.86
N ARG A 91 0.48 9.79 5.65
CA ARG A 91 -0.88 9.46 5.19
C ARG A 91 -1.50 10.66 4.47
N ASP A 92 -1.51 11.82 5.10
CA ASP A 92 -2.15 13.03 4.59
C ASP A 92 -1.45 13.54 3.32
N ALA A 93 -0.11 13.47 3.28
CA ALA A 93 0.68 13.89 2.13
C ALA A 93 0.42 13.02 0.87
N LEU A 94 0.08 11.76 1.07
CA LEU A 94 -0.09 10.78 0.00
C LEU A 94 -1.55 10.56 -0.41
N LEU A 95 -2.51 10.85 0.46
CA LEU A 95 -3.93 10.68 0.17
C LEU A 95 -4.34 11.46 -1.08
N GLY A 96 -5.03 10.81 -2.01
CA GLY A 96 -5.49 11.41 -3.26
C GLY A 96 -4.42 11.59 -4.33
N LYS A 97 -3.15 11.27 -4.07
CA LYS A 97 -2.09 11.30 -5.08
C LYS A 97 -2.34 10.22 -6.14
N GLU A 98 -2.10 10.60 -7.39
CA GLU A 98 -2.23 9.75 -8.57
C GLU A 98 -0.84 9.34 -9.06
N PHE A 99 -0.70 8.08 -9.43
CA PHE A 99 0.53 7.48 -9.92
C PHE A 99 0.25 6.74 -11.20
N THR A 100 0.99 7.10 -12.24
CA THR A 100 0.87 6.59 -13.62
C THR A 100 1.57 5.25 -13.85
N TYR A 101 1.93 4.51 -12.78
CA TYR A 101 2.82 3.35 -12.86
C TYR A 101 2.13 1.99 -12.75
N LYS A 102 2.65 1.04 -13.55
CA LYS A 102 2.05 -0.24 -13.96
C LYS A 102 2.31 -1.45 -13.03
N LEU A 103 2.70 -1.26 -11.77
CA LEU A 103 3.12 -2.37 -10.90
C LEU A 103 2.48 -2.28 -9.52
N LEU A 104 1.23 -2.71 -9.47
CA LEU A 104 0.33 -2.55 -8.33
C LEU A 104 0.75 -3.30 -7.07
N THR A 105 1.54 -4.36 -7.19
CA THR A 105 1.78 -5.30 -6.09
C THR A 105 2.92 -4.83 -5.19
N GLN A 106 4.06 -4.46 -5.78
CA GLN A 106 5.18 -3.90 -5.03
C GLN A 106 4.84 -2.51 -4.52
N ASN A 107 4.11 -1.71 -5.31
CA ASN A 107 3.78 -0.34 -4.92
C ASN A 107 2.88 -0.31 -3.69
N CYS A 108 1.89 -1.20 -3.57
CA CYS A 108 1.00 -1.20 -2.40
C CYS A 108 1.72 -1.57 -1.10
N GLU A 109 2.63 -2.55 -1.15
CA GLU A 109 3.41 -2.95 0.01
C GLU A 109 4.42 -1.86 0.39
N HIS A 110 5.17 -1.33 -0.58
CA HIS A 110 6.10 -0.21 -0.37
C HIS A 110 5.38 1.00 0.23
N PHE A 111 4.19 1.33 -0.27
CA PHE A 111 3.38 2.42 0.27
C PHE A 111 2.94 2.13 1.70
N ALA A 112 2.41 0.96 1.98
CA ALA A 112 1.89 0.64 3.30
C ALA A 112 3.01 0.65 4.35
N THR A 113 4.16 0.05 4.05
CA THR A 113 5.33 0.13 4.94
C THR A 113 5.87 1.55 5.02
N PHE A 114 5.93 2.29 3.91
CA PHE A 114 6.37 3.68 3.92
C PHE A 114 5.45 4.57 4.73
N VAL A 115 4.13 4.33 4.77
CA VAL A 115 3.18 5.08 5.61
C VAL A 115 3.25 4.65 7.08
N ARG A 116 3.58 3.39 7.38
CA ARG A 116 3.72 2.93 8.77
C ARG A 116 5.06 3.31 9.41
N SER A 117 6.19 3.02 8.75
CA SER A 117 7.54 3.05 9.37
C SER A 117 8.53 4.03 8.73
N GLY A 118 8.14 4.71 7.66
CA GLY A 118 8.98 5.63 6.89
C GLY A 118 9.94 4.90 5.95
N LYS A 119 9.93 3.57 5.98
CA LYS A 119 10.77 2.70 5.13
C LYS A 119 9.88 1.97 4.13
N ALA A 120 10.19 2.15 2.85
CA ALA A 120 9.54 1.39 1.78
C ALA A 120 10.25 0.05 1.59
N ILE A 121 9.60 -1.06 1.97
CA ILE A 121 10.10 -2.43 1.80
C ILE A 121 9.03 -3.27 1.10
N CYS A 122 9.46 -4.26 0.33
CA CYS A 122 8.57 -5.23 -0.30
C CYS A 122 9.24 -6.61 -0.26
N ASN A 123 8.54 -7.58 0.35
CA ASN A 123 8.94 -8.98 0.44
C ASN A 123 8.31 -9.83 -0.69
N GLN A 124 7.41 -9.25 -1.48
CA GLN A 124 6.83 -9.91 -2.64
C GLN A 124 7.85 -10.00 -3.78
N VAL A 125 8.48 -11.17 -3.90
CA VAL A 125 9.29 -11.55 -5.05
C VAL A 125 8.34 -11.74 -6.23
N ILE A 126 8.40 -10.80 -7.17
CA ILE A 126 7.72 -10.91 -8.44
C ILE A 126 8.23 -12.19 -9.17
N TYR A 127 7.37 -13.21 -9.34
CA TYR A 127 7.58 -14.29 -10.32
C TYR A 127 7.46 -13.81 -11.78
N LEU A 128 7.43 -12.48 -12.03
CA LEU A 128 7.63 -11.85 -13.35
C LEU A 128 9.10 -11.52 -13.63
N LEU A 129 10.07 -12.25 -13.09
CA LEU A 129 11.45 -12.27 -13.59
C LEU A 129 11.57 -12.95 -14.98
N LYS A 130 10.65 -12.62 -15.89
CA LYS A 130 10.86 -12.73 -17.34
C LYS A 130 10.65 -11.42 -18.10
N LEU A 131 10.18 -10.33 -17.47
CA LEU A 131 10.03 -9.04 -18.15
C LEU A 131 10.57 -7.86 -17.32
N ASN A 132 11.88 -7.67 -17.47
CA ASN A 132 12.65 -6.42 -17.46
C ASN A 132 12.96 -5.64 -16.15
N PHE A 133 14.27 -5.58 -15.95
CA PHE A 133 15.15 -5.05 -14.90
C PHE A 133 15.08 -3.53 -14.60
N LEU A 134 14.04 -2.80 -15.04
CA LEU A 134 14.01 -1.32 -14.93
C LEU A 134 13.42 -0.75 -13.62
N CYS A 135 12.78 -1.58 -12.77
CA CYS A 135 11.89 -1.07 -11.73
C CYS A 135 12.57 -0.54 -10.44
N ARG A 136 13.85 -0.86 -10.20
CA ARG A 136 14.52 -0.50 -8.92
C ARG A 136 14.87 0.98 -8.77
N LYS A 137 15.09 1.72 -9.86
CA LYS A 137 15.67 3.09 -9.77
C LYS A 137 14.63 4.22 -9.66
N LYS A 138 13.39 4.05 -10.13
CA LYS A 138 12.39 5.15 -10.18
C LYS A 138 11.45 5.23 -8.98
N ALA A 139 11.07 4.11 -8.37
CA ALA A 139 10.21 4.10 -7.17
C ALA A 139 10.88 4.78 -5.97
N ILE A 140 12.19 4.55 -5.82
CA ILE A 140 13.03 5.21 -4.81
C ILE A 140 13.05 6.73 -5.05
N LEU A 141 13.11 7.20 -6.30
CA LEU A 141 13.21 8.63 -6.61
C LEU A 141 11.94 9.42 -6.25
N ILE A 142 10.75 8.82 -6.39
CA ILE A 142 9.48 9.48 -6.03
C ILE A 142 9.33 9.59 -4.50
N LEU A 143 9.71 8.54 -3.76
CA LEU A 143 9.68 8.54 -2.29
C LEU A 143 10.81 9.40 -1.67
N LEU A 144 11.96 9.50 -2.33
CA LEU A 144 13.04 10.41 -1.94
C LEU A 144 12.69 11.87 -2.26
N ASN A 145 12.00 12.17 -3.35
CA ASN A 145 11.59 13.54 -3.69
C ASN A 145 10.52 14.09 -2.71
N SER A 146 9.64 13.24 -2.16
CA SER A 146 8.76 13.66 -1.06
C SER A 146 9.53 14.06 0.21
N ASN A 147 10.69 13.46 0.46
CA ASN A 147 11.58 13.87 1.57
C ASN A 147 12.31 15.19 1.29
N GLN A 148 12.60 15.54 0.02
CA GLN A 148 13.20 16.85 -0.32
C GLN A 148 12.21 18.00 -0.17
N LEU A 149 10.94 17.82 -0.58
CA LEU A 149 9.91 18.86 -0.44
C LEU A 149 9.58 19.25 1.01
N GLN A 150 9.94 18.41 1.99
CA GLN A 150 9.79 18.69 3.43
C GLN A 150 11.01 19.40 4.04
N ARG A 151 12.18 19.37 3.41
CA ARG A 151 13.37 20.11 3.87
C ARG A 151 13.40 21.56 3.38
N GLU A 152 12.70 21.89 2.30
CA GLU A 152 12.66 23.23 1.71
C GLU A 152 11.56 24.14 2.29
N ARG A 153 10.84 23.68 3.32
CA ARG A 153 9.75 24.44 4.00
C ARG A 153 10.05 24.82 5.46
N ASN A 154 11.31 24.67 5.90
CA ASN A 154 11.78 25.15 7.20
C ASN A 154 12.78 26.29 7.02
#